data_AF-A0A9D5VKR4-F1
#
_entry.id   AF-A0A9D5VKR4-F1
#
_cell.length_a   1.000
_cell.length_b   1.000
_cell.length_c   1.000
_cell.angle_alpha   90.00
_cell.angle_beta   90.00
_cell.angle_gamma   90.00
#
_symmetry.space_group_name_H-M   'P 1'
#
loop_
_entity.id
_entity.type
_entity.pdbx_description
1 polymer ?
#
loop_
_entity_poly.entity_id
_entity_poly.type
_entity_poly.pdbx_seq_one_letter_code
_entity_poly.pdbx_strand_id
1 'polypeptide(L)'
;MEDCFMVRGCLMFLLLMSVLFSCTTRHVYTRDQIWKMASDAVGDTNLKVILPTLEFPSVDCAFYGEGCIYGITMSVYGIVMYAIYYETEEQARLAAIKHDAYYKYNWLFDYIQEEPALQDFVVSVYGAERPRQLMKLPAIDKEIAAKRAAELRERQRARRARESGGVISGGGSEAASVSATPNPGAAAAIVMPAKEATTGGH
;
A
#
# COMPACT_ATOMS: atom_id res chain seq x y z
N MET A 1 -35.88 -27.07 46.04
CA MET A 1 -35.47 -25.69 45.70
C MET A 1 -34.07 -25.76 45.10
N GLU A 2 -33.90 -26.55 44.02
CA GLU A 2 -32.58 -27.03 43.58
C GLU A 2 -32.35 -26.98 42.06
N ASP A 3 -33.33 -26.54 41.26
CA ASP A 3 -33.25 -26.70 39.79
C ASP A 3 -32.86 -25.44 38.99
N CYS A 4 -32.37 -24.37 39.63
CA CYS A 4 -32.05 -23.13 38.92
C CYS A 4 -30.55 -22.88 38.65
N PHE A 5 -29.62 -23.67 39.18
CA PHE A 5 -28.19 -23.36 39.06
C PHE A 5 -27.53 -23.90 37.78
N MET A 6 -28.09 -24.93 37.13
CA MET A 6 -27.40 -25.62 36.03
C MET A 6 -27.51 -24.93 34.65
N VAL A 7 -28.55 -24.12 34.44
CA VAL A 7 -28.80 -23.47 33.14
C VAL A 7 -27.89 -22.25 32.91
N ARG A 8 -27.51 -21.55 33.99
CA ARG A 8 -26.69 -20.34 33.92
C ARG A 8 -25.20 -20.63 33.68
N GLY A 9 -24.70 -21.76 34.20
CA GLY A 9 -23.34 -22.23 33.94
C GLY A 9 -23.13 -22.74 32.51
N CYS A 10 -24.13 -23.41 31.94
CA CYS A 10 -24.07 -23.95 30.58
C CYS A 10 -24.06 -22.84 29.51
N LEU A 11 -24.82 -21.75 29.72
CA LEU A 11 -24.86 -20.61 28.80
C LEU A 11 -23.52 -19.84 28.76
N MET A 12 -22.85 -19.72 29.90
CA MET A 12 -21.51 -19.09 30.00
C MET A 12 -20.43 -19.93 29.31
N PHE A 13 -20.50 -21.26 29.41
CA PHE A 13 -19.52 -22.15 28.77
C PHE A 13 -19.66 -22.17 27.24
N LEU A 14 -20.89 -22.10 26.72
CA LEU A 14 -21.16 -22.00 25.27
C LEU A 14 -20.70 -20.65 24.69
N LEU A 15 -20.77 -19.56 25.46
CA LEU A 15 -20.31 -18.23 25.06
C LEU A 15 -18.78 -18.09 25.12
N LEU A 16 -18.11 -18.89 25.96
CA LEU A 16 -16.64 -18.97 26.04
C LEU A 16 -16.04 -19.79 24.88
N MET A 17 -16.75 -20.82 24.40
CA MET A 17 -16.29 -21.68 23.29
C MET A 17 -16.46 -21.04 21.91
N SER A 18 -17.38 -20.07 21.75
CA SER A 18 -17.59 -19.37 20.47
C SER A 18 -16.46 -18.38 20.12
N VAL A 19 -15.63 -17.98 21.07
CA VAL A 19 -14.50 -17.06 20.84
C VAL A 19 -13.24 -17.79 20.36
N LEU A 20 -13.16 -19.12 20.52
CA LEU A 20 -11.95 -19.90 20.21
C LEU A 20 -11.90 -20.46 18.77
N PHE A 21 -12.96 -20.30 17.98
CA PHE A 21 -13.05 -20.79 16.59
C PHE A 21 -12.85 -19.70 15.53
N SER A 22 -11.98 -18.72 15.78
CA SER A 22 -11.42 -17.91 14.68
C SER A 22 -10.36 -18.73 13.93
N CYS A 23 -10.80 -19.80 13.28
CA CYS A 23 -10.05 -20.41 12.18
C CYS A 23 -10.02 -19.39 11.03
N THR A 24 -8.97 -18.57 10.99
CA THR A 24 -8.61 -17.85 9.76
C THR A 24 -8.25 -18.90 8.72
N THR A 25 -9.18 -19.20 7.82
CA THR A 25 -8.93 -20.05 6.66
C THR A 25 -7.86 -19.38 5.80
N ARG A 26 -6.65 -19.95 5.79
CA ARG A 26 -5.59 -19.53 4.88
C ARG A 26 -5.97 -19.98 3.48
N HIS A 27 -6.20 -19.03 2.58
CA HIS A 27 -6.57 -19.33 1.19
C HIS A 27 -5.31 -19.56 0.37
N VAL A 28 -5.14 -20.79 -0.12
CA VAL A 28 -4.11 -21.16 -1.10
C VAL A 28 -4.70 -20.98 -2.49
N TYR A 29 -4.05 -20.17 -3.33
CA TYR A 29 -4.51 -19.89 -4.68
C TYR A 29 -3.69 -20.68 -5.69
N THR A 30 -4.35 -21.41 -6.59
CA THR A 30 -3.67 -22.13 -7.66
C THR A 30 -3.18 -21.17 -8.75
N ARG A 31 -2.28 -21.66 -9.61
CA ARG A 31 -1.80 -20.91 -10.77
C ARG A 31 -2.95 -20.38 -11.62
N ASP A 32 -3.93 -21.25 -11.89
CA ASP A 32 -5.03 -20.91 -12.79
C ASP A 32 -5.93 -19.83 -12.17
N GLN A 33 -6.05 -19.77 -10.84
CA GLN A 33 -6.78 -18.69 -10.15
C GLN A 33 -6.03 -17.36 -10.23
N ILE A 34 -4.71 -17.33 -9.97
CA ILE A 34 -3.88 -16.12 -10.09
C ILE A 34 -3.84 -15.63 -11.54
N TRP A 35 -3.72 -16.57 -12.48
CA TRP A 35 -3.76 -16.30 -13.91
C TRP A 35 -5.10 -15.71 -14.32
N LYS A 36 -6.20 -16.30 -13.87
CA LYS A 36 -7.55 -15.80 -14.16
C LYS A 36 -7.74 -14.38 -13.63
N MET A 37 -7.32 -14.08 -12.41
CA MET A 37 -7.40 -12.72 -11.86
C MET A 37 -6.62 -11.71 -12.71
N ALA A 38 -5.44 -12.08 -13.20
CA ALA A 38 -4.66 -11.23 -14.10
C ALA A 38 -5.34 -11.05 -15.46
N SER A 39 -5.75 -12.15 -16.09
CA SER A 39 -6.40 -12.15 -17.41
C SER A 39 -7.68 -11.31 -17.38
N ASP A 40 -8.51 -11.48 -16.34
CA ASP A 40 -9.75 -10.71 -16.16
C ASP A 40 -9.46 -9.20 -16.00
N ALA A 41 -8.30 -8.82 -15.46
CA ALA A 41 -7.94 -7.42 -15.21
C ALA A 41 -7.29 -6.71 -16.42
N VAL A 42 -6.41 -7.40 -17.16
CA VAL A 42 -5.60 -6.75 -18.23
C VAL A 42 -5.87 -7.28 -19.63
N GLY A 43 -6.67 -8.35 -19.75
CA GLY A 43 -6.92 -9.07 -20.99
C GLY A 43 -5.77 -9.98 -21.41
N ASP A 44 -6.10 -11.06 -22.12
CA ASP A 44 -5.15 -12.11 -22.52
C ASP A 44 -4.03 -11.62 -23.45
N THR A 45 -4.23 -10.52 -24.19
CA THR A 45 -3.20 -9.96 -25.09
C THR A 45 -2.03 -9.34 -24.35
N ASN A 46 -2.29 -8.82 -23.13
CA ASN A 46 -1.30 -8.13 -22.30
C ASN A 46 -0.65 -9.05 -21.27
N LEU A 47 -1.08 -10.31 -21.19
CA LEU A 47 -0.63 -11.28 -20.20
C LEU A 47 -0.08 -12.53 -20.90
N LYS A 48 1.21 -12.85 -20.69
CA LYS A 48 1.85 -14.01 -21.32
C LYS A 48 2.69 -14.79 -20.32
N VAL A 49 2.58 -16.12 -20.32
CA VAL A 49 3.59 -16.96 -19.66
C VAL A 49 4.75 -17.10 -20.62
N ILE A 50 5.95 -16.77 -20.16
CA ILE A 50 7.17 -16.99 -20.93
C ILE A 50 7.68 -18.38 -20.58
N LEU A 51 7.76 -19.25 -21.58
CA LEU A 51 8.41 -20.56 -21.42
C LEU A 51 9.92 -20.36 -21.20
N PRO A 52 10.58 -21.21 -20.39
CA PRO A 52 12.00 -21.08 -20.17
C PRO A 52 12.80 -21.09 -21.47
N THR A 53 13.64 -20.07 -21.68
CA THR A 53 14.59 -19.97 -22.80
C THR A 53 16.00 -19.68 -22.26
N LEU A 54 16.99 -19.57 -23.17
CA LEU A 54 18.33 -19.11 -22.80
C LEU A 54 18.35 -17.68 -22.24
N GLU A 55 17.43 -16.83 -22.70
CA GLU A 55 17.29 -15.44 -22.26
C GLU A 55 16.48 -15.32 -20.96
N PHE A 56 15.47 -16.19 -20.80
CA PHE A 56 14.61 -16.25 -19.62
C PHE A 56 14.70 -17.64 -18.98
N PRO A 57 15.71 -17.92 -18.15
CA PRO A 57 15.83 -19.21 -17.50
C PRO A 57 14.63 -19.47 -16.59
N SER A 58 14.34 -20.76 -16.35
CA SER A 58 13.33 -21.14 -15.36
C SER A 58 13.72 -20.60 -13.98
N VAL A 59 12.71 -20.16 -13.23
CA VAL A 59 12.90 -19.72 -11.85
C VAL A 59 13.36 -20.91 -11.00
N ASP A 60 14.55 -20.82 -10.41
CA ASP A 60 15.10 -21.86 -9.54
C ASP A 60 14.64 -21.67 -8.09
N CYS A 61 13.80 -22.59 -7.61
CA CYS A 61 13.32 -22.57 -6.22
C CYS A 61 14.44 -22.62 -5.17
N ALA A 62 15.63 -23.14 -5.51
CA ALA A 62 16.77 -23.15 -4.60
C ALA A 62 17.19 -21.73 -4.16
N PHE A 63 16.97 -20.72 -5.01
CA PHE A 63 17.24 -19.32 -4.69
C PHE A 63 16.22 -18.72 -3.71
N TYR A 64 14.97 -19.17 -3.82
CA TYR A 64 13.81 -18.62 -3.12
C TYR A 64 13.59 -19.23 -1.74
N GLY A 65 14.13 -20.43 -1.49
CA GLY A 65 14.20 -21.04 -0.17
C GLY A 65 13.07 -22.01 0.13
N GLU A 66 12.89 -22.31 1.41
CA GLU A 66 12.00 -23.38 1.87
C GLU A 66 10.52 -23.08 1.54
N GLY A 67 9.81 -24.13 1.11
CA GLY A 67 8.41 -24.05 0.74
C GLY A 67 8.14 -23.57 -0.69
N CYS A 68 9.18 -23.19 -1.46
CA CYS A 68 9.03 -22.93 -2.89
C CYS A 68 8.73 -24.23 -3.64
N ILE A 69 7.62 -24.27 -4.38
CA ILE A 69 7.21 -25.45 -5.14
C ILE A 69 7.61 -25.29 -6.61
N TYR A 70 7.32 -24.14 -7.22
CA TYR A 70 7.81 -23.77 -8.55
C TYR A 70 7.73 -22.25 -8.75
N GLY A 71 8.42 -21.73 -9.77
CA GLY A 71 8.23 -20.37 -10.24
C GLY A 71 8.00 -20.31 -11.74
N ILE A 72 7.28 -19.28 -12.17
CA ILE A 72 6.99 -19.01 -13.57
C ILE A 72 7.47 -17.61 -13.94
N THR A 73 7.94 -17.47 -15.17
CA THR A 73 8.22 -16.18 -15.78
C THR A 73 6.95 -15.73 -16.50
N MET A 74 6.48 -14.54 -16.17
CA MET A 74 5.31 -13.95 -16.82
C MET A 74 5.62 -12.55 -17.33
N SER A 75 4.94 -12.18 -18.40
CA SER A 75 5.00 -10.85 -18.99
C SER A 75 3.65 -10.17 -18.87
N VAL A 76 3.64 -8.98 -18.30
CA VAL A 76 2.49 -8.10 -18.20
C VAL A 76 2.82 -6.80 -18.94
N TYR A 77 2.01 -6.42 -19.92
CA TYR A 77 2.28 -5.28 -20.80
C TYR A 77 3.66 -5.35 -21.49
N GLY A 78 4.19 -6.55 -21.74
CA GLY A 78 5.51 -6.74 -22.32
C GLY A 78 6.67 -6.67 -21.32
N ILE A 79 6.40 -6.36 -20.04
CA ILE A 79 7.41 -6.28 -18.97
C ILE A 79 7.44 -7.60 -18.22
N VAL A 80 8.63 -8.13 -17.96
CA VAL A 80 8.82 -9.47 -17.37
C VAL A 80 8.87 -9.38 -15.84
N MET A 81 8.22 -10.34 -15.17
CA MET A 81 8.34 -10.57 -13.73
C MET A 81 8.34 -12.06 -13.41
N TYR A 82 8.76 -12.39 -12.20
CA TYR A 82 8.71 -13.76 -11.67
C TYR A 82 7.56 -13.91 -10.69
N ALA A 83 6.75 -14.95 -10.87
CA ALA A 83 5.71 -15.35 -9.94
C ALA A 83 6.06 -16.73 -9.36
N ILE A 84 6.25 -16.79 -8.04
CA ILE A 84 6.75 -17.98 -7.33
C ILE A 84 5.65 -18.51 -6.42
N TYR A 85 5.32 -19.80 -6.59
CA TYR A 85 4.30 -20.51 -5.84
C TYR A 85 4.91 -21.19 -4.62
N TYR A 86 4.32 -20.91 -3.45
CA TYR A 86 4.67 -21.54 -2.18
C TYR A 86 3.57 -22.47 -1.69
N GLU A 87 3.94 -23.39 -0.81
CA GLU A 87 2.99 -24.25 -0.11
C GLU A 87 2.05 -23.44 0.80
N THR A 88 2.57 -22.38 1.44
CA THR A 88 1.81 -21.53 2.36
C THR A 88 2.04 -20.04 2.12
N GLU A 89 1.06 -19.22 2.48
CA GLU A 89 1.18 -17.75 2.49
C GLU A 89 2.29 -17.25 3.42
N GLU A 90 2.50 -17.94 4.53
CA GLU A 90 3.53 -17.57 5.49
C GLU A 90 4.93 -17.68 4.89
N GLN A 91 5.20 -18.76 4.14
CA GLN A 91 6.46 -18.92 3.42
C GLN A 91 6.62 -17.86 2.32
N ALA A 92 5.57 -17.58 1.53
CA ALA A 92 5.62 -16.52 0.52
C ALA A 92 5.93 -15.14 1.13
N ARG A 93 5.32 -14.82 2.28
CA ARG A 93 5.61 -13.60 3.04
C ARG A 93 7.05 -13.54 3.53
N LEU A 94 7.57 -14.63 4.08
CA LEU A 94 8.96 -14.70 4.55
C LEU A 94 9.95 -14.52 3.40
N ALA A 95 9.67 -15.14 2.26
CA ALA A 95 10.44 -14.94 1.05
C ALA A 95 10.36 -13.48 0.55
N ALA A 96 9.19 -12.85 0.59
CA ALA A 96 9.06 -11.43 0.24
C ALA A 96 9.89 -10.50 1.12
N ILE A 97 10.01 -10.81 2.42
CA ILE A 97 10.91 -10.07 3.33
C ILE A 97 12.38 -10.23 2.90
N LYS A 98 12.78 -11.47 2.60
CA LYS A 98 14.15 -11.84 2.22
C LYS A 98 14.55 -11.19 0.89
N HIS A 99 13.68 -11.28 -0.12
CA HIS A 99 13.91 -10.83 -1.49
C HIS A 99 13.48 -9.38 -1.75
N ASP A 100 12.88 -8.71 -0.75
CA ASP A 100 12.31 -7.36 -0.87
C ASP A 100 11.26 -7.23 -1.99
N ALA A 101 10.49 -8.28 -2.15
CA ALA A 101 9.52 -8.47 -3.21
C ALA A 101 8.07 -8.26 -2.70
N TYR A 102 7.11 -8.35 -3.62
CA TYR A 102 5.69 -8.31 -3.30
C TYR A 102 5.17 -9.72 -3.04
N TYR A 103 4.16 -9.90 -2.20
CA TYR A 103 3.46 -11.17 -2.07
C TYR A 103 1.97 -10.98 -1.95
N LYS A 104 1.22 -12.01 -2.31
CA LYS A 104 -0.17 -12.17 -1.94
C LYS A 104 -0.52 -13.64 -1.84
N TYR A 105 -1.30 -14.02 -0.83
CA TYR A 105 -1.59 -15.43 -0.57
C TYR A 105 -0.28 -16.20 -0.51
N ASN A 106 -0.23 -17.37 -1.12
CA ASN A 106 0.96 -18.20 -1.26
C ASN A 106 1.79 -17.89 -2.53
N TRP A 107 1.69 -16.68 -3.08
CA TRP A 107 2.45 -16.23 -4.24
C TRP A 107 3.40 -15.08 -3.88
N LEU A 108 4.63 -15.20 -4.36
CA LEU A 108 5.65 -14.16 -4.34
C LEU A 108 5.79 -13.59 -5.76
N PHE A 109 5.85 -12.27 -5.88
CA PHE A 109 6.05 -11.55 -7.12
C PHE A 109 7.36 -10.77 -7.04
N ASP A 110 8.39 -11.24 -7.77
CA ASP A 110 9.74 -10.69 -7.77
C ASP A 110 10.07 -10.02 -9.12
N TYR A 111 11.15 -9.24 -9.15
CA TYR A 111 11.62 -8.47 -10.31
C TYR A 111 10.66 -7.33 -10.73
N ILE A 112 10.04 -6.68 -9.74
CA ILE A 112 9.01 -5.62 -9.93
C ILE A 112 9.48 -4.23 -9.46
N GLN A 113 10.54 -4.16 -8.67
CA GLN A 113 10.87 -2.97 -7.87
C GLN A 113 11.23 -1.72 -8.68
N GLU A 114 11.70 -1.89 -9.92
CA GLU A 114 12.09 -0.79 -10.80
C GLU A 114 11.04 -0.47 -11.86
N GLU A 115 9.91 -1.18 -11.84
CA GLU A 115 8.87 -1.13 -12.87
C GLU A 115 7.52 -0.67 -12.27
N PRO A 116 7.21 0.65 -12.28
CA PRO A 116 5.98 1.19 -11.69
C PRO A 116 4.70 0.53 -12.22
N ALA A 117 4.65 0.21 -13.51
CA ALA A 117 3.50 -0.45 -14.13
C ALA A 117 3.26 -1.85 -13.53
N LEU A 118 4.32 -2.59 -13.20
CA LEU A 118 4.20 -3.90 -12.56
C LEU A 118 3.82 -3.78 -11.08
N GLN A 119 4.30 -2.75 -10.39
CA GLN A 119 3.89 -2.46 -9.00
C GLN A 119 2.41 -2.18 -8.92
N ASP A 120 1.92 -1.25 -9.76
CA ASP A 120 0.51 -0.90 -9.82
C ASP A 120 -0.34 -2.11 -10.21
N PHE A 121 0.13 -2.94 -11.14
CA PHE A 121 -0.53 -4.18 -11.52
C PHE A 121 -0.67 -5.14 -10.33
N VAL A 122 0.41 -5.55 -9.67
CA VAL A 122 0.31 -6.55 -8.59
C VAL A 122 -0.45 -6.03 -7.37
N VAL A 123 -0.37 -4.73 -7.09
CA VAL A 123 -1.12 -4.10 -6.00
C VAL A 123 -2.61 -4.00 -6.36
N SER A 124 -2.97 -3.56 -7.56
CA SER A 124 -4.38 -3.38 -7.95
C SER A 124 -5.11 -4.68 -8.22
N VAL A 125 -4.46 -5.64 -8.88
CA VAL A 125 -5.07 -6.91 -9.31
C VAL A 125 -5.10 -7.92 -8.18
N TYR A 126 -3.99 -8.09 -7.46
CA TYR A 126 -3.90 -9.09 -6.41
C TYR A 126 -4.08 -8.49 -5.00
N GLY A 127 -3.95 -7.18 -4.83
CA GLY A 127 -3.84 -6.60 -3.49
C GLY A 127 -2.52 -7.01 -2.83
N ALA A 128 -1.45 -7.16 -3.61
CA ALA A 128 -0.15 -7.61 -3.14
C ALA A 128 0.50 -6.59 -2.20
N GLU A 129 1.22 -7.09 -1.21
CA GLU A 129 1.85 -6.29 -0.18
C GLU A 129 3.38 -6.45 -0.22
N ARG A 130 4.10 -5.38 0.10
CA ARG A 130 5.56 -5.41 0.27
C ARG A 130 5.94 -5.25 1.74
N PRO A 131 6.37 -6.33 2.43
CA PRO A 131 6.60 -6.32 3.87
C PRO A 131 7.56 -5.23 4.37
N ARG A 132 8.62 -4.91 3.60
CA ARG A 132 9.57 -3.86 4.01
C ARG A 132 8.98 -2.45 3.99
N GLN A 133 8.03 -2.17 3.09
CA GLN A 133 7.34 -0.88 3.09
C GLN A 133 6.42 -0.75 4.30
N LEU A 134 5.74 -1.82 4.69
CA LEU A 134 4.95 -1.88 5.93
C LEU A 134 5.81 -1.64 7.19
N MET A 135 7.08 -2.07 7.20
CA MET A 135 7.99 -1.78 8.32
C MET A 135 8.51 -0.34 8.34
N LYS A 136 8.60 0.33 7.17
CA LYS A 136 9.04 1.74 7.06
C LYS A 136 7.91 2.73 7.34
N LEU A 137 6.66 2.37 7.09
CA LEU A 137 5.50 3.24 7.28
C LEU A 137 5.39 3.82 8.71
N PRO A 138 5.55 3.02 9.80
CA PRO A 138 5.54 3.55 11.16
C PRO A 138 6.70 4.50 11.46
N ALA A 139 7.84 4.36 10.77
CA ALA A 139 8.99 5.25 10.94
C ALA A 139 8.76 6.60 10.24
N ILE A 140 8.20 6.57 9.03
CA ILE A 140 7.84 7.76 8.26
C ILE A 140 6.74 8.55 8.98
N ASP A 141 5.72 7.88 9.51
CA ASP A 141 4.63 8.53 10.25
C ASP A 141 5.14 9.24 11.51
N LYS A 142 6.09 8.63 12.23
CA LYS A 142 6.74 9.25 13.39
C LYS A 142 7.55 10.49 12.98
N GLU A 143 8.25 10.42 11.85
CA GLU A 143 9.01 11.56 11.31
C GLU A 143 8.08 12.73 10.93
N ILE A 144 6.98 12.44 10.21
CA ILE A 144 5.99 13.45 9.82
C ILE A 144 5.33 14.06 11.06
N ALA A 145 4.95 13.24 12.05
CA ALA A 145 4.38 13.70 13.30
C ALA A 145 5.35 14.62 14.07
N ALA A 146 6.64 14.25 14.12
CA ALA A 146 7.67 15.05 14.77
C ALA A 146 7.87 16.42 14.07
N LYS A 147 7.90 16.45 12.73
CA LYS A 147 7.99 17.69 11.95
C LYS A 147 6.80 18.63 12.22
N ARG A 148 5.57 18.09 12.21
CA ARG A 148 4.35 18.86 12.52
C ARG A 148 4.35 19.40 13.95
N ALA A 149 4.81 18.62 14.93
CA ALA A 149 4.91 19.05 16.32
C ALA A 149 5.95 20.16 16.51
N ALA A 150 7.08 20.09 15.81
CA ALA A 150 8.10 21.15 15.83
C ALA A 150 7.56 22.46 15.22
N GLU A 151 6.88 22.38 14.07
CA GLU A 151 6.24 23.53 13.44
C GLU A 151 5.19 24.19 14.35
N LEU A 152 4.37 23.38 15.04
CA LEU A 152 3.38 23.89 15.99
C LEU A 152 4.02 24.62 17.18
N ARG A 153 5.14 24.10 17.70
CA ARG A 153 5.89 24.74 18.79
C ARG A 153 6.46 26.09 18.36
N GLU A 154 7.00 26.19 17.14
CA GLU A 154 7.48 27.47 16.60
C GLU A 154 6.34 28.48 16.42
N ARG A 155 5.17 28.05 15.92
CA ARG A 155 3.98 28.91 15.84
C ARG A 155 3.53 29.40 17.22
N GLN A 156 3.54 28.52 18.23
CA GLN A 156 3.19 28.90 19.60
C GLN A 156 4.18 29.90 20.19
N ARG A 157 5.49 29.74 19.95
CA ARG A 157 6.53 30.69 20.37
C ARG A 157 6.31 32.05 19.72
N ALA A 158 6.09 32.09 18.41
CA ALA A 158 5.82 33.33 17.69
C ALA A 158 4.56 34.06 18.20
N ARG A 159 3.50 33.31 18.53
CA ARG A 159 2.29 33.88 19.12
C ARG A 159 2.56 34.48 20.50
N ARG A 160 3.24 33.75 21.39
CA ARG A 160 3.60 34.26 22.73
C ARG A 160 4.48 35.49 22.65
N ALA A 161 5.43 35.55 21.72
CA ALA A 161 6.29 36.72 21.52
C ALA A 161 5.47 37.98 21.15
N ARG A 162 4.43 37.84 20.31
CA ARG A 162 3.52 38.94 19.98
C ARG A 162 2.67 39.37 21.19
N GLU A 163 2.15 38.41 21.94
CA GLU A 163 1.36 38.68 23.15
C GLU A 163 2.22 39.35 24.25
N SER A 164 3.48 38.95 24.41
CA SER A 164 4.41 39.57 25.38
C SER A 164 4.92 40.95 24.94
N GLY A 165 4.98 41.21 23.64
CA GLY A 165 5.39 42.52 23.10
C GLY A 165 4.27 43.57 23.06
N GLY A 166 3.01 43.18 23.31
CA GLY A 166 1.84 44.07 23.26
C GLY A 166 1.45 44.74 24.57
N VAL A 167 2.20 44.56 25.66
CA VAL A 167 1.87 45.16 26.97
C VAL A 167 2.68 46.44 27.20
N ILE A 168 2.43 47.48 26.40
CA ILE A 168 2.72 48.86 26.79
C ILE A 168 1.55 49.76 26.37
N SER A 169 0.79 50.17 27.39
CA SER A 169 0.10 51.46 27.56
C SER A 169 -0.86 51.96 26.48
N GLY A 170 -2.13 52.13 26.85
CA GLY A 170 -3.04 52.97 26.09
C GLY A 170 -4.48 52.96 26.58
N GLY A 171 -4.73 53.49 27.78
CA GLY A 171 -6.05 54.05 28.07
C GLY A 171 -6.28 55.24 27.14
N GLY A 172 -7.23 55.12 26.21
CA GLY A 172 -7.52 56.14 25.23
C GLY A 172 -8.65 55.70 24.32
N SER A 173 -9.86 56.13 24.67
CA SER A 173 -11.05 56.03 23.84
C SER A 173 -10.86 56.89 22.59
N GLU A 174 -10.83 56.31 21.40
CA GLU A 174 -11.26 57.03 20.20
C GLU A 174 -11.62 56.06 19.07
N ALA A 175 -12.80 56.31 18.50
CA ALA A 175 -13.38 55.60 17.38
C ALA A 175 -12.78 56.09 16.06
N ALA A 176 -12.39 55.18 15.16
CA ALA A 176 -12.20 55.46 13.73
C ALA A 176 -12.21 54.11 12.99
N SER A 177 -13.33 53.76 12.34
CA SER A 177 -13.67 54.06 10.94
C SER A 177 -12.84 53.28 9.91
N VAL A 178 -13.44 52.20 9.41
CA VAL A 178 -13.61 51.83 7.99
C VAL A 178 -12.46 52.20 7.04
N SER A 179 -11.82 51.19 6.45
CA SER A 179 -11.44 51.23 5.04
C SER A 179 -11.20 49.81 4.52
N ALA A 180 -12.14 49.35 3.70
CA ALA A 180 -12.01 48.14 2.89
C ALA A 180 -11.22 48.48 1.63
N THR A 181 -10.20 47.68 1.32
CA THR A 181 -9.61 47.63 -0.02
C THR A 181 -9.83 46.25 -0.62
N PRO A 182 -10.43 46.15 -1.83
CA PRO A 182 -10.55 44.89 -2.54
C PRO A 182 -9.22 44.57 -3.25
N ASN A 183 -8.78 43.32 -3.19
CA ASN A 183 -7.65 42.87 -4.00
C ASN A 183 -8.18 42.08 -5.22
N PRO A 184 -7.95 42.58 -6.45
CA PRO A 184 -8.41 41.94 -7.68
C PRO A 184 -7.35 40.98 -8.23
N GLY A 185 -7.82 39.84 -8.75
CA GLY A 185 -7.22 39.19 -9.91
C GLY A 185 -5.96 38.35 -9.69
N ALA A 186 -6.06 37.06 -10.03
CA ALA A 186 -5.18 36.45 -11.04
C ALA A 186 -5.68 35.02 -11.33
N ALA A 187 -6.54 34.92 -12.34
CA ALA A 187 -6.74 33.69 -13.08
C ALA A 187 -5.48 33.44 -13.94
N ALA A 188 -4.87 32.28 -13.81
CA ALA A 188 -3.85 31.81 -14.73
C ALA A 188 -4.38 30.54 -15.42
N ALA A 189 -4.85 30.71 -16.66
CA ALA A 189 -5.15 29.61 -17.56
C ALA A 189 -3.81 29.08 -18.13
N ILE A 190 -3.57 27.78 -17.96
CA ILE A 190 -2.42 27.08 -18.55
C ILE A 190 -2.87 26.53 -19.91
N VAL A 191 -2.25 27.06 -20.96
CA VAL A 191 -2.32 26.56 -22.33
C VAL A 191 -1.40 25.35 -22.44
N MET A 192 -1.92 24.20 -22.89
CA MET A 192 -1.11 23.05 -23.29
C MET A 192 -0.92 23.04 -24.81
N PRO A 193 0.30 22.84 -25.34
CA PRO A 193 0.51 22.64 -26.77
C PRO A 193 0.20 21.19 -27.19
N ALA A 194 -0.47 21.08 -28.34
CA ALA A 194 -0.73 19.84 -29.04
C ALA A 194 0.58 19.18 -29.51
N LYS A 195 0.68 17.86 -29.37
CA LYS A 195 1.81 17.07 -29.86
C LYS A 195 1.39 16.37 -31.16
N GLU A 196 2.16 16.62 -32.21
CA GLU A 196 2.02 16.08 -33.57
C GLU A 196 2.09 14.55 -33.60
N ALA A 197 1.25 13.96 -34.44
CA ALA A 197 1.31 12.58 -34.87
C ALA A 197 2.34 12.44 -36.00
N THR A 198 3.31 11.54 -35.82
CA THR A 198 4.20 11.12 -36.90
C THR A 198 3.85 9.69 -37.31
N THR A 199 3.29 9.57 -38.50
CA THR A 199 3.11 8.33 -39.25
C THR A 199 4.39 7.96 -39.98
N GLY A 200 4.87 6.73 -39.78
CA GLY A 200 5.82 6.03 -40.66
C GLY A 200 5.73 4.54 -40.31
N GLY A 201 5.49 3.59 -41.20
CA GLY A 201 5.74 3.56 -42.64
C GLY A 201 7.01 2.75 -42.91
N HIS A 202 6.92 1.42 -42.77
CA HIS A 202 7.48 0.44 -43.71
C HIS A 202 7.05 -0.99 -43.34
#